data_AF-A0A940DAF5-F1
#
_entry.id   AF-A0A940DAF5-F1
#
_cell.length_a   1.000
_cell.length_b   1.000
_cell.length_c   1.000
_cell.angle_alpha   90.00
_cell.angle_beta   90.00
_cell.angle_gamma   90.00
#
_symmetry.space_group_name_H-M   'P 1'
#
loop_
_entity.id
_entity.type
_entity.pdbx_description
1 polymer ?
#
loop_
_entity_poly.entity_id
_entity_poly.type
_entity_poly.pdbx_seq_one_letter_code
_entity_poly.pdbx_strand_id
1 'polypeptide(L)'
;MTIRVHSYIDEISHADAVLFASGPGIRKLCNDENYLKRLKIDPSKQLVGSMCSGSLILGALGLLNGKKATTYLTAKRELEKFNVYVVEESFVVEGNIATAAGCLAAQNLVGWFIERLLTKKVRDAVLNLIHPVGQGLSLNK
;
A
#
# COMPACT_ATOMS: atom_id res chain seq x y z
N MET A 1 -8.07 19.86 -5.91
CA MET A 1 -8.34 18.80 -6.91
C MET A 1 -9.50 17.98 -6.41
N THR A 2 -10.46 17.65 -7.27
CA THR A 2 -11.61 16.79 -6.94
C THR A 2 -11.46 15.49 -7.71
N ILE A 3 -11.53 14.35 -7.02
CA ILE A 3 -11.51 13.02 -7.65
C ILE A 3 -12.90 12.43 -7.51
N ARG A 4 -13.51 12.02 -8.62
CA ARG A 4 -14.80 11.33 -8.61
C ARG A 4 -14.59 9.88 -8.17
N VAL A 5 -15.42 9.42 -7.23
CA VAL A 5 -15.45 8.00 -6.84
C VAL A 5 -16.13 7.20 -7.94
N HIS A 6 -15.53 6.07 -8.31
CA HIS A 6 -16.10 5.13 -9.29
C HIS A 6 -17.08 4.16 -8.64
N SER A 7 -16.80 3.78 -7.39
CA SER A 7 -17.64 2.86 -6.62
C SER A 7 -17.58 3.14 -5.12
N TYR A 8 -18.45 2.47 -4.37
CA TYR A 8 -18.52 2.52 -2.92
C TYR A 8 -17.43 1.68 -2.27
N ILE A 9 -17.03 2.08 -1.06
CA ILE A 9 -15.98 1.39 -0.30
C ILE A 9 -16.38 -0.05 0.09
N ASP A 10 -17.68 -0.34 0.17
CA ASP A 10 -18.20 -1.64 0.60
C ASP A 10 -17.93 -2.73 -0.46
N GLU A 11 -17.61 -2.36 -1.70
CA GLU A 11 -17.20 -3.31 -2.76
C GLU A 11 -15.75 -3.79 -2.63
N ILE A 12 -15.01 -3.28 -1.64
CA ILE A 12 -13.61 -3.63 -1.40
C ILE A 12 -13.36 -5.14 -1.24
N SER A 13 -14.36 -5.90 -0.77
CA SER A 13 -14.26 -7.35 -0.61
C SER A 13 -14.19 -8.13 -1.92
N HIS A 14 -14.55 -7.50 -3.05
CA HIS A 14 -14.51 -8.11 -4.38
C HIS A 14 -13.23 -7.80 -5.15
N ALA A 15 -12.37 -6.93 -4.62
CA ALA A 15 -11.14 -6.55 -5.30
C ALA A 15 -10.05 -7.61 -5.12
N ASP A 16 -9.26 -7.89 -6.17
CA ASP A 16 -8.06 -8.74 -6.03
C ASP A 16 -6.92 -8.00 -5.30
N ALA A 17 -6.93 -6.67 -5.37
CA ALA A 17 -5.93 -5.81 -4.74
C ALA A 17 -6.53 -4.55 -4.12
N VAL A 18 -6.03 -4.18 -2.94
CA VAL A 18 -6.44 -3.01 -2.17
C VAL A 18 -5.22 -2.15 -1.87
N LEU A 19 -5.26 -0.87 -2.23
CA LEU A 19 -4.20 0.09 -1.96
C LEU A 19 -4.73 1.28 -1.16
N PHE A 20 -4.21 1.47 0.06
CA PHE A 20 -4.47 2.66 0.85
C PHE A 20 -3.45 3.76 0.55
N ALA A 21 -3.93 4.86 -0.02
CA ALA A 21 -3.13 6.06 -0.21
C ALA A 21 -2.87 6.79 1.12
N SER A 22 -1.93 7.74 1.08
CA SER A 22 -1.69 8.68 2.17
C SER A 22 -2.66 9.85 2.10
N GLY A 23 -2.90 10.53 3.22
CA GLY A 23 -3.64 11.79 3.19
C GLY A 23 -3.94 12.34 4.58
N PRO A 24 -4.32 13.63 4.68
CA PRO A 24 -4.64 14.27 5.95
C PRO A 24 -5.82 13.60 6.68
N GLY A 25 -6.73 12.95 5.94
CA GLY A 25 -7.88 12.24 6.50
C GLY A 25 -7.54 10.91 7.19
N ILE A 26 -6.35 10.34 6.96
CA ILE A 26 -6.04 8.98 7.43
C ILE A 26 -6.08 8.86 8.96
N ARG A 27 -5.56 9.85 9.68
CA ARG A 27 -5.58 9.86 11.17
C ARG A 27 -6.98 9.87 11.73
N LYS A 28 -7.93 10.54 11.06
CA LYS A 28 -9.33 10.50 11.45
C LYS A 28 -9.92 9.12 11.16
N LEU A 29 -9.70 8.60 9.95
CA LEU A 29 -10.28 7.35 9.48
C LEU A 29 -9.75 6.11 10.21
N CYS A 30 -8.48 6.08 10.63
CA CYS A 30 -7.92 4.96 11.40
C CYS A 30 -8.47 4.88 12.84
N ASN A 31 -9.18 5.91 13.29
CA ASN A 31 -9.88 5.93 14.59
C ASN A 31 -11.41 5.89 14.43
N ASP A 32 -11.92 5.76 13.21
CA ASP A 32 -13.36 5.72 12.93
C ASP A 32 -13.81 4.26 12.77
N GLU A 33 -14.36 3.69 13.85
CA GLU A 33 -14.83 2.30 13.85
C GLU A 33 -15.91 2.03 12.79
N ASN A 34 -16.78 3.00 12.49
CA ASN A 34 -17.85 2.81 11.52
C ASN A 34 -17.28 2.73 10.11
N TYR A 35 -16.24 3.53 9.83
CA TYR A 35 -15.49 3.42 8.59
C TYR A 35 -14.74 2.09 8.50
N LEU A 36 -13.98 1.72 9.55
CA LEU A 36 -13.17 0.49 9.55
C LEU A 36 -14.04 -0.78 9.40
N LYS A 37 -15.22 -0.83 10.01
CA LYS A 37 -16.15 -1.98 9.91
C LYS A 37 -16.60 -2.26 8.48
N ARG A 38 -16.57 -1.27 7.58
CA ARG A 38 -16.92 -1.39 6.16
C ARG A 38 -15.78 -1.98 5.32
N LEU A 39 -14.53 -1.89 5.80
CA LEU A 39 -13.34 -2.40 5.11
C LEU A 39 -13.20 -3.91 5.31
N LYS A 40 -14.04 -4.69 4.63
CA LYS A 40 -13.97 -6.16 4.65
C LYS A 40 -12.81 -6.67 3.80
N ILE A 41 -11.62 -6.71 4.40
CA ILE A 41 -10.37 -7.13 3.74
C ILE A 41 -9.95 -8.53 4.20
N ASP A 42 -9.57 -9.38 3.24
CA ASP A 42 -9.07 -10.73 3.46
C ASP A 42 -7.73 -10.96 2.75
N PRO A 43 -6.59 -10.85 3.46
CA PRO A 43 -5.27 -11.06 2.86
C PRO A 43 -5.01 -12.49 2.34
N SER A 44 -5.88 -13.47 2.66
CA SER A 44 -5.77 -14.80 2.05
C SER A 44 -6.25 -14.83 0.59
N LYS A 45 -7.05 -13.84 0.19
CA LYS A 45 -7.62 -13.71 -1.16
C LYS A 45 -7.18 -12.44 -1.89
N GLN A 46 -6.72 -11.43 -1.14
CA GLN A 46 -6.40 -10.11 -1.67
C GLN A 46 -4.94 -9.76 -1.42
N LEU A 47 -4.33 -9.05 -2.36
CA LEU A 47 -3.11 -8.29 -2.10
C LEU A 47 -3.48 -6.97 -1.46
N VAL A 48 -2.83 -6.61 -0.36
CA VAL A 48 -3.16 -5.39 0.39
C VAL A 48 -1.91 -4.55 0.53
N GLY A 49 -2.01 -3.25 0.28
CA GLY A 49 -0.87 -2.38 0.41
C GLY A 49 -1.20 -0.98 0.86
N SER A 50 -0.18 -0.24 1.28
CA SER A 50 -0.34 1.16 1.67
C SER A 50 0.88 2.02 1.39
N MET A 51 0.61 3.30 1.12
CA MET A 51 1.59 4.35 0.99
C MET A 51 1.58 5.25 2.22
N CYS A 52 2.76 5.49 2.80
CA CYS A 52 2.99 6.46 3.87
C CYS A 52 1.96 6.28 5.00
N SER A 53 1.21 7.33 5.35
CA SER A 53 0.23 7.28 6.45
C SER A 53 -0.89 6.27 6.24
N GLY A 54 -1.15 5.80 5.01
CA GLY A 54 -2.16 4.77 4.72
C GLY A 54 -1.95 3.48 5.51
N SER A 55 -0.72 3.20 5.95
CA SER A 55 -0.38 2.07 6.82
C SER A 55 -1.10 2.10 8.17
N LEU A 56 -1.53 3.28 8.64
CA LEU A 56 -2.32 3.42 9.87
C LEU A 56 -3.69 2.73 9.73
N ILE A 57 -4.29 2.70 8.54
CA ILE A 57 -5.52 1.95 8.31
C ILE A 57 -5.25 0.44 8.44
N LEU A 58 -4.14 -0.05 7.88
CA LEU A 58 -3.77 -1.46 8.01
C LEU A 58 -3.50 -1.85 9.47
N GLY A 59 -2.83 -0.97 10.23
CA GLY A 59 -2.63 -1.14 11.67
C GLY A 59 -3.95 -1.18 12.44
N ALA A 60 -4.85 -0.23 12.18
CA ALA A 60 -6.17 -0.17 12.83
C ALA A 60 -7.08 -1.36 12.51
N LEU A 61 -6.94 -1.96 11.32
CA LEU A 61 -7.63 -3.20 10.94
C LEU A 61 -6.99 -4.46 11.56
N GLY A 62 -5.89 -4.32 12.30
CA GLY A 62 -5.15 -5.43 12.91
C GLY A 62 -4.33 -6.25 11.91
N LEU A 63 -4.27 -5.85 10.63
CA LEU A 63 -3.60 -6.58 9.56
C LEU A 63 -2.08 -6.63 9.74
N LEU A 64 -1.52 -5.69 10.49
CA LEU A 64 -0.09 -5.57 10.77
C LEU A 64 0.32 -6.02 12.18
N ASN A 65 -0.61 -6.57 12.98
CA ASN A 65 -0.34 -6.96 14.37
C ASN A 65 0.80 -8.00 14.44
N GLY A 66 1.89 -7.66 15.13
CA GLY A 66 3.09 -8.48 15.28
C GLY A 66 3.97 -8.58 14.03
N LYS A 67 3.70 -7.78 12.98
CA LYS A 67 4.43 -7.82 11.70
C LYS A 67 5.41 -6.66 11.55
N LYS A 68 6.36 -6.77 10.63
CA LYS A 68 7.18 -5.64 10.19
C LYS A 68 6.42 -4.77 9.18
N ALA A 69 6.61 -3.46 9.25
CA ALA A 69 6.05 -2.53 8.29
C ALA A 69 6.88 -1.26 8.20
N THR A 70 6.62 -0.44 7.19
CA THR A 70 7.14 0.93 7.09
C THR A 70 6.00 1.93 6.93
N THR A 71 6.28 3.19 7.23
CA THR A 71 5.38 4.32 7.04
C THR A 71 6.19 5.62 6.90
N TYR A 72 5.53 6.71 6.54
CA TYR A 72 6.22 8.00 6.51
C TYR A 72 6.56 8.43 7.94
N LEU A 73 7.72 9.07 8.13
CA LEU A 73 8.32 9.32 9.44
C LEU A 73 7.36 9.95 10.45
N THR A 74 6.49 10.88 10.01
CA THR A 74 5.51 11.56 10.87
C THR A 74 4.41 10.64 11.42
N ALA A 75 4.20 9.47 10.85
CA ALA A 75 3.19 8.49 11.25
C ALA A 75 3.78 7.28 12.00
N LYS A 76 5.12 7.20 12.13
CA LYS A 76 5.83 6.06 12.76
C LYS A 76 5.28 5.74 14.15
N ARG A 77 5.28 6.72 15.05
CA ARG A 77 4.80 6.55 16.44
C ARG A 77 3.33 6.16 16.55
N GLU A 78 2.51 6.54 15.57
CA GLU A 78 1.09 6.17 15.55
C GLU A 78 0.92 4.73 15.08
N LEU A 79 1.72 4.29 14.10
CA LEU A 79 1.69 2.92 13.61
C LEU A 79 2.18 1.92 14.66
N GLU A 80 3.23 2.27 15.41
CA GLU A 80 3.79 1.43 16.49
C GLU A 80 2.74 1.09 17.57
N LYS A 81 1.73 1.95 17.78
CA LYS A 81 0.63 1.69 18.74
C LYS A 81 -0.24 0.49 18.38
N PHE A 82 -0.21 0.05 17.12
CA PHE A 82 -0.94 -1.13 16.65
C PHE A 82 -0.14 -2.43 16.76
N ASN A 83 0.88 -2.47 17.64
CA ASN A 83 1.80 -3.61 17.82
C ASN A 83 2.54 -3.97 16.52
N VAL A 84 3.01 -2.95 15.79
CA VAL A 84 3.73 -3.10 14.52
C VAL A 84 5.21 -2.81 14.73
N TYR A 85 6.08 -3.66 14.21
CA TYR A 85 7.52 -3.42 14.19
C TYR A 85 7.87 -2.49 13.02
N VAL A 86 7.88 -1.18 13.28
CA VAL A 86 8.11 -0.18 12.23
C VAL A 86 9.61 -0.04 11.93
N VAL A 87 10.01 -0.39 10.71
CA VAL A 87 11.39 -0.33 10.23
C VAL A 87 11.62 0.84 9.29
N GLU A 88 12.84 1.36 9.25
CA GLU A 88 13.25 2.48 8.39
C GLU A 88 13.72 1.99 7.01
N GLU A 89 12.83 1.24 6.35
CA GLU A 89 13.00 0.77 4.97
C GLU A 89 11.96 1.44 4.07
N SER A 90 12.28 1.67 2.79
CA SER A 90 11.36 2.33 1.87
C SER A 90 10.18 1.44 1.46
N PHE A 91 10.34 0.12 1.56
CA PHE A 91 9.35 -0.88 1.15
C PHE A 91 9.51 -2.17 1.96
N VAL A 92 8.41 -2.67 2.53
CA VAL A 92 8.38 -3.88 3.37
C VAL A 92 7.22 -4.77 2.93
N VAL A 93 7.47 -6.08 2.83
CA VAL A 93 6.47 -7.09 2.43
C VAL A 93 6.34 -8.14 3.52
N GLU A 94 5.11 -8.44 3.91
CA GLU A 94 4.72 -9.46 4.88
C GLU A 94 3.59 -10.32 4.29
N GLY A 95 3.96 -11.42 3.64
CA GLY A 95 3.00 -12.29 2.96
C GLY A 95 2.28 -11.60 1.79
N ASN A 96 0.97 -11.39 1.93
CA ASN A 96 0.11 -10.67 0.98
C ASN A 96 -0.15 -9.21 1.38
N ILE A 97 0.64 -8.67 2.31
CA ILE A 97 0.56 -7.27 2.74
C ILE A 97 1.89 -6.57 2.43
N ALA A 98 1.83 -5.36 1.88
CA ALA A 98 3.03 -4.56 1.62
C ALA A 98 2.85 -3.09 2.04
N THR A 99 3.89 -2.49 2.62
CA THR A 99 3.88 -1.09 3.04
C THR A 99 5.06 -0.36 2.39
N ALA A 100 4.83 0.87 1.91
CA ALA A 100 5.86 1.69 1.30
C ALA A 100 5.86 3.09 1.90
N ALA A 101 7.05 3.68 2.04
CA ALA A 101 7.25 4.99 2.65
C ALA A 101 8.16 5.88 1.80
N GLY A 102 7.74 7.13 1.59
CA GLY A 102 8.40 8.08 0.69
C GLY A 102 7.85 7.98 -0.73
N CYS A 103 7.69 9.11 -1.40
CA CYS A 103 6.97 9.17 -2.68
C CYS A 103 7.57 8.27 -3.77
N LEU A 104 8.91 8.17 -3.82
CA LEU A 104 9.60 7.35 -4.82
C LEU A 104 9.47 5.84 -4.57
N ALA A 105 9.14 5.44 -3.34
CA ALA A 105 8.89 4.03 -3.03
C ALA A 105 7.58 3.49 -3.63
N ALA A 106 6.72 4.36 -4.17
CA ALA A 106 5.48 3.96 -4.85
C ALA A 106 5.75 2.97 -6.00
N GLN A 107 6.90 3.10 -6.66
CA GLN A 107 7.30 2.20 -7.75
C GLN A 107 7.50 0.75 -7.26
N ASN A 108 8.05 0.57 -6.06
CA ASN A 108 8.23 -0.74 -5.45
C ASN A 108 6.87 -1.38 -5.11
N LEU A 109 5.96 -0.60 -4.52
CA LEU A 109 4.63 -1.08 -4.14
C LEU A 109 3.80 -1.46 -5.37
N VAL A 110 3.74 -0.58 -6.37
CA VAL A 110 3.03 -0.85 -7.63
C VAL A 110 3.68 -2.03 -8.36
N GLY A 111 5.01 -2.10 -8.38
CA GLY A 111 5.73 -3.21 -8.99
C GLY A 111 5.39 -4.55 -8.34
N TRP A 112 5.30 -4.59 -7.02
CA TRP A 112 4.90 -5.77 -6.25
C TRP A 112 3.46 -6.21 -6.58
N PHE A 113 2.51 -5.28 -6.67
CA PHE A 113 1.14 -5.60 -7.11
C PHE A 113 1.11 -6.20 -8.51
N ILE A 114 1.76 -5.54 -9.47
CA ILE A 114 1.74 -5.98 -10.88
C ILE A 114 2.35 -7.38 -11.01
N GLU A 115 3.49 -7.63 -10.37
CA GLU A 115 4.17 -8.91 -10.48
C GLU A 115 3.35 -10.05 -9.86
N ARG A 116 2.70 -9.81 -8.73
CA ARG A 116 1.91 -10.84 -8.03
C ARG A 116 0.55 -11.12 -8.66
N LEU A 117 -0.08 -10.14 -9.28
CA LEU A 117 -1.35 -10.33 -10.01
C LEU A 117 -1.13 -10.86 -11.42
N LEU A 118 0.00 -10.49 -12.04
CA LEU A 118 0.30 -10.80 -13.42
C LEU A 118 1.65 -11.51 -13.50
N THR A 119 2.70 -10.81 -13.94
CA THR A 119 4.03 -11.39 -14.11
C THR A 119 5.12 -10.34 -13.93
N LYS A 120 6.33 -10.80 -13.63
CA LYS A 120 7.54 -9.97 -13.63
C LYS A 120 7.76 -9.23 -14.97
N LYS A 121 7.43 -9.87 -16.10
CA LYS A 121 7.56 -9.23 -17.43
C LYS A 121 6.67 -7.99 -17.55
N VAL A 122 5.43 -8.05 -17.06
CA VAL A 122 4.51 -6.91 -17.08
C VAL A 122 4.99 -5.82 -16.12
N ARG A 123 5.45 -6.21 -14.92
CA ARG A 123 6.07 -5.28 -13.96
C ARG A 123 7.21 -4.51 -14.61
N ASP A 124 8.16 -5.22 -15.20
CA ASP A 124 9.36 -4.61 -15.80
C ASP A 124 8.98 -3.69 -16.97
N ALA A 125 8.01 -4.10 -17.81
CA ALA A 125 7.50 -3.26 -18.88
C ALA A 125 6.92 -1.94 -18.35
N VAL A 126 6.08 -1.98 -17.31
CA VAL A 126 5.47 -0.78 -16.73
C VAL A 126 6.50 0.12 -16.04
N LEU A 127 7.38 -0.44 -15.22
CA LEU A 127 8.38 0.36 -14.49
C LEU A 127 9.40 1.02 -15.44
N ASN A 128 9.79 0.34 -16.51
CA ASN A 128 10.70 0.90 -17.51
C ASN A 128 10.15 2.16 -18.19
N LEU A 129 8.82 2.34 -18.26
CA LEU A 129 8.19 3.55 -18.85
C LEU A 129 8.35 4.79 -17.98
N ILE A 130 8.48 4.63 -16.65
CA ILE A 130 8.50 5.74 -15.69
C ILE A 130 9.88 6.02 -15.13
N HIS A 131 10.84 5.12 -15.38
CA HIS A 131 12.23 5.35 -15.01
C HIS A 131 12.87 6.44 -15.87
N PRO A 132 13.88 7.15 -15.33
CA PRO A 132 14.69 8.06 -16.14
C PRO A 132 15.28 7.35 -17.37
N VAL A 133 15.40 8.11 -18.47
CA VAL A 133 16.06 7.62 -19.70
C VAL A 133 17.45 7.08 -19.36
N GLY A 134 17.77 5.87 -19.85
CA GLY A 134 19.01 5.16 -19.53
C GLY A 134 18.94 4.21 -18.33
N GLN A 135 17.84 4.22 -17.57
CA GLN A 135 17.61 3.33 -16.40
C GLN A 135 16.38 2.41 -16.58
N GLY A 136 15.76 2.40 -17.77
CA GLY A 136 14.54 1.66 -18.07
C GLY A 136 14.43 1.30 -19.54
N LEU A 137 13.51 1.95 -20.26
CA LEU A 137 13.33 1.79 -21.70
C LEU A 137 14.68 1.90 -22.46
N SER A 138 14.94 0.91 -23.31
CA SER A 138 16.05 0.91 -24.25
C SER A 138 15.52 0.48 -25.62
N LEU A 139 15.88 1.23 -26.67
CA LEU A 139 15.56 0.90 -28.06
C LEU A 139 16.44 -0.23 -28.62
N ASN A 140 17.50 -0.60 -27.88
CA ASN A 140 18.54 -1.52 -28.34
C ASN A 140 18.58 -2.83 -27.53
N LYS A 141 17.47 -3.22 -26.88
CA LYS A 141 17.32 -4.51 -26.19
C LYS A 141 16.26 -5.36 -26.86
#